data_AF-A0A2R6AQ65-F1
#
_entry.id   AF-A0A2R6AQ65-F1
#
_cell.length_a   1.000
_cell.length_b   1.000
_cell.length_c   1.000
_cell.angle_alpha   90.00
_cell.angle_beta   90.00
_cell.angle_gamma   90.00
#
_symmetry.space_group_name_H-M   'P 1'
#
loop_
_entity.id
_entity.type
_entity.pdbx_description
1 polymer ?
#
loop_
_entity_poly.entity_id
_entity_poly.type
_entity_poly.pdbx_seq_one_letter_code
_entity_poly.pdbx_strand_id
1 'polypeptide(L)'
;MLPLSYKTVKQVAGPLIFVEGVKDAAYGEIVEVTNALGERVRGQVLDSREGLAVVQIFGSTLGLSTSGTSVRFLGETARVAVSDEMLGRVFDGLGNPRDGGPAIVAKEKREIVGAAINPYSRDEPSEFIQTGISAIDGMNTLVRGQKLPLFSGAGLPHNLLAAQIARQAKVLSSSEQFAVVFAAMGITSEEANFFMREFEETGALQRAALFLNLSSDPSMERILTPRLALTLAEFLAYEREMHVLVILTDMTNYCEALREISAARDEVPGRRGYPGYMYTDLATIYERAGRIKGKKGSITQIPILTMPADDKTHPI
;
A
#
# COMPACT_ATOMS: atom_id res chain seq x y z
N MET A 1 6.01 -19.04 -23.11
CA MET A 1 4.96 -20.04 -22.80
C MET A 1 3.64 -19.30 -22.72
N LEU A 2 2.58 -19.81 -23.34
CA LEU A 2 1.23 -19.26 -23.13
C LEU A 2 0.82 -19.52 -21.68
N PRO A 3 0.20 -18.56 -20.99
CA PRO A 3 -0.27 -18.76 -19.62
C PRO A 3 -1.32 -19.88 -19.60
N LEU A 4 -1.06 -20.92 -18.81
CA LEU A 4 -1.94 -22.09 -18.66
C LEU A 4 -3.25 -21.65 -17.98
N SER A 5 -4.37 -22.00 -18.59
CA SER A 5 -5.71 -21.78 -18.04
C SER A 5 -6.25 -23.10 -17.50
N TYR A 6 -6.63 -23.10 -16.22
CA TYR A 6 -7.16 -24.24 -15.49
C TYR A 6 -8.67 -24.04 -15.25
N LYS A 7 -9.47 -25.08 -15.51
CA LYS A 7 -10.92 -25.10 -15.21
C LYS A 7 -11.25 -26.05 -14.05
N THR A 8 -10.23 -26.38 -13.25
CA THR A 8 -10.24 -27.40 -12.21
C THR A 8 -10.41 -26.76 -10.83
N VAL A 9 -11.38 -25.84 -10.70
CA VAL A 9 -11.71 -25.22 -9.42
C VAL A 9 -12.46 -26.24 -8.56
N LYS A 10 -11.83 -26.65 -7.44
CA LYS A 10 -12.39 -27.64 -6.51
C LYS A 10 -13.39 -27.02 -5.55
N GLN A 11 -13.04 -25.86 -4.98
CA GLN A 11 -13.79 -25.25 -3.90
C GLN A 11 -13.60 -23.73 -3.93
N VAL A 12 -14.66 -23.01 -3.54
CA VAL A 12 -14.64 -21.58 -3.24
C VAL A 12 -15.08 -21.43 -1.78
N ALA A 13 -14.24 -20.81 -0.95
CA ALA A 13 -14.51 -20.63 0.48
C ALA A 13 -14.13 -19.19 0.87
N GLY A 14 -15.13 -18.36 1.16
CA GLY A 14 -14.92 -16.94 1.46
C GLY A 14 -14.17 -16.24 0.31
N PRO A 15 -13.00 -15.62 0.57
CA PRO A 15 -12.16 -15.00 -0.46
C PRO A 15 -11.18 -15.97 -1.16
N LEU A 16 -11.19 -17.26 -0.82
CA LEU A 16 -10.24 -18.26 -1.30
C LEU A 16 -10.83 -19.18 -2.37
N ILE A 17 -10.01 -19.55 -3.36
CA ILE A 17 -10.29 -20.53 -4.39
C ILE A 17 -9.21 -21.60 -4.38
N PHE A 18 -9.64 -22.86 -4.44
CA PHE A 18 -8.77 -24.03 -4.50
C PHE A 18 -8.75 -24.59 -5.92
N VAL A 19 -7.58 -24.60 -6.56
CA VAL A 19 -7.41 -25.03 -7.96
C VAL A 19 -6.56 -26.29 -8.01
N GLU A 20 -7.10 -27.39 -8.56
CA GLU A 20 -6.43 -28.68 -8.67
C GLU A 20 -5.68 -28.86 -9.99
N GLY A 21 -4.73 -29.79 -10.02
CA GLY A 21 -3.97 -30.14 -11.23
C GLY A 21 -2.94 -29.10 -11.66
N VAL A 22 -2.67 -28.10 -10.81
CA VAL A 22 -1.66 -27.07 -11.06
C VAL A 22 -0.27 -27.62 -10.72
N LYS A 23 0.68 -27.48 -11.64
CA LYS A 23 2.05 -28.00 -11.48
C LYS A 23 3.04 -26.93 -11.02
N ASP A 24 2.99 -25.75 -11.64
CA ASP A 24 4.03 -24.72 -11.50
C ASP A 24 3.48 -23.41 -10.90
N ALA A 25 2.64 -23.49 -9.87
CA ALA A 25 2.17 -22.29 -9.16
C ALA A 25 3.26 -21.75 -8.22
N ALA A 26 3.66 -20.50 -8.42
CA ALA A 26 4.63 -19.83 -7.55
C ALA A 26 3.92 -19.05 -6.43
N TYR A 27 4.54 -19.01 -5.23
CA TYR A 27 4.04 -18.21 -4.12
C TYR A 27 4.02 -16.72 -4.51
N GLY A 28 2.90 -16.05 -4.25
CA GLY A 28 2.73 -14.63 -4.55
C GLY A 28 2.47 -14.30 -6.03
N GLU A 29 2.35 -15.33 -6.88
CA GLU A 29 2.02 -15.17 -8.30
C GLU A 29 0.61 -14.60 -8.49
N ILE A 30 0.46 -13.66 -9.42
CA ILE A 30 -0.84 -13.09 -9.80
C ILE A 30 -1.56 -14.05 -10.72
N VAL A 31 -2.86 -14.20 -10.46
CA VAL A 31 -3.77 -14.97 -11.30
C VAL A 31 -4.93 -14.11 -11.77
N GLU A 32 -5.45 -14.44 -12.95
CA GLU A 32 -6.69 -13.89 -13.48
C GLU A 32 -7.76 -14.98 -13.43
N VAL A 33 -8.85 -14.70 -12.72
CA VAL A 33 -10.00 -15.59 -12.59
C VAL A 33 -11.13 -15.04 -13.42
N THR A 34 -11.64 -15.85 -14.34
CA THR A 34 -12.79 -15.50 -15.19
C THR A 34 -13.98 -16.37 -14.79
N ASN A 35 -15.10 -15.74 -14.45
CA ASN A 35 -16.34 -16.43 -14.10
C ASN A 35 -17.11 -16.91 -15.35
N ALA A 36 -18.23 -17.61 -15.13
CA ALA A 36 -19.06 -18.11 -16.23
C ALA A 36 -19.70 -17.00 -17.10
N LEU A 37 -19.86 -15.79 -16.53
CA LEU A 37 -20.39 -14.61 -17.21
C LEU A 37 -19.30 -13.85 -18.02
N GLY A 38 -18.04 -14.28 -17.92
CA GLY A 38 -16.90 -13.63 -18.58
C GLY A 38 -16.29 -12.46 -17.80
N GLU A 39 -16.78 -12.17 -16.60
CA GLU A 39 -16.20 -11.16 -15.72
C GLU A 39 -14.86 -11.64 -15.18
N ARG A 40 -13.89 -10.72 -15.12
CA ARG A 40 -12.52 -11.01 -14.73
C ARG A 40 -12.20 -10.35 -13.40
N VAL A 41 -11.67 -11.14 -12.49
CA VAL A 41 -11.14 -10.67 -11.21
C VAL A 41 -9.69 -11.13 -11.06
N ARG A 42 -8.87 -10.32 -10.40
CA ARG A 42 -7.49 -10.68 -10.08
C ARG A 42 -7.43 -11.37 -8.72
N GLY A 43 -6.41 -12.21 -8.57
CA GLY A 43 -6.06 -12.83 -7.29
C GLY A 43 -4.57 -13.09 -7.19
N GLN A 44 -4.17 -13.70 -6.09
CA GLN A 44 -2.80 -14.06 -5.79
C GLN A 44 -2.72 -15.47 -5.22
N VAL A 45 -1.70 -16.22 -5.63
CA VAL A 45 -1.37 -17.53 -5.04
C VAL A 45 -0.84 -17.31 -3.63
N LEU A 46 -1.53 -17.88 -2.65
CA LEU A 46 -1.14 -17.85 -1.24
C LEU A 46 -0.35 -19.08 -0.83
N ASP A 47 -0.70 -20.23 -1.39
CA ASP A 47 -0.06 -21.49 -1.06
C ASP A 47 -0.10 -22.39 -2.28
N SER A 48 0.93 -23.20 -2.43
CA SER A 48 0.98 -24.23 -3.46
C SER A 48 1.58 -25.51 -2.90
N ARG A 49 0.85 -26.60 -3.12
CA ARG A 49 1.31 -27.98 -2.88
C ARG A 49 1.15 -28.78 -4.16
N GLU A 50 1.73 -29.98 -4.19
CA GLU A 50 1.70 -30.82 -5.38
C GLU A 50 0.26 -31.03 -5.87
N GLY A 51 -0.06 -30.51 -7.06
CA GLY A 51 -1.37 -30.61 -7.68
C GLY A 51 -2.47 -29.72 -7.07
N LEU A 52 -2.16 -28.77 -6.18
CA LEU A 52 -3.14 -27.82 -5.64
C LEU A 52 -2.54 -26.43 -5.41
N ALA A 53 -3.20 -25.40 -5.93
CA ALA A 53 -2.92 -24.01 -5.60
C ALA A 53 -4.10 -23.40 -4.81
N VAL A 54 -3.77 -22.62 -3.78
CA VAL A 54 -4.73 -21.79 -3.04
C VAL A 54 -4.57 -20.36 -3.51
N VAL A 55 -5.63 -19.80 -4.06
CA VAL A 55 -5.68 -18.45 -4.63
C VAL A 55 -6.59 -17.58 -3.77
N GLN A 56 -6.12 -16.42 -3.37
CA GLN A 56 -6.94 -15.36 -2.77
C GLN A 56 -7.39 -14.37 -3.83
N ILE A 57 -8.68 -14.05 -3.86
CA ILE A 57 -9.27 -13.10 -4.80
C ILE A 57 -9.24 -11.68 -4.21
N PHE A 58 -8.90 -10.70 -5.05
CA PHE A 58 -8.80 -9.29 -4.63
C PHE A 58 -10.16 -8.59 -4.59
N GLY A 59 -11.16 -9.10 -5.32
CA GLY A 59 -12.51 -8.57 -5.36
C GLY A 59 -13.56 -9.51 -4.77
N SER A 60 -14.80 -9.35 -5.19
CA SER A 60 -15.89 -10.23 -4.77
C SER A 60 -15.72 -11.64 -5.34
N THR A 61 -16.05 -12.64 -4.53
CA THR A 61 -16.21 -14.03 -4.97
C THR A 61 -17.65 -14.35 -5.40
N LEU A 62 -18.56 -13.35 -5.37
CA LEU A 62 -19.91 -13.50 -5.89
C LEU A 62 -19.87 -13.85 -7.38
N GLY A 63 -20.58 -14.92 -7.75
CA GLY A 63 -20.61 -15.42 -9.13
C GLY A 63 -19.45 -16.37 -9.49
N LEU A 64 -18.52 -16.65 -8.56
CA LEU A 64 -17.52 -17.69 -8.73
C LEU A 64 -18.08 -19.05 -8.30
N SER A 65 -18.09 -19.98 -9.24
CA SER A 65 -18.55 -21.37 -9.05
C SER A 65 -17.45 -22.37 -9.37
N THR A 66 -17.54 -23.57 -8.82
CA THR A 66 -16.62 -24.68 -9.14
C THR A 66 -16.68 -25.06 -10.62
N SER A 67 -17.89 -25.05 -11.20
CA SER A 67 -18.11 -25.22 -12.64
C SER A 67 -18.17 -23.87 -13.35
N GLY A 68 -17.45 -23.72 -14.45
CA GLY A 68 -17.53 -22.52 -15.31
C GLY A 68 -16.54 -21.40 -14.96
N THR A 69 -15.81 -21.52 -13.85
CA THR A 69 -14.70 -20.62 -13.52
C THR A 69 -13.41 -21.13 -14.16
N SER A 70 -12.62 -20.22 -14.74
CA SER A 70 -11.29 -20.50 -15.25
C SER A 70 -10.25 -19.64 -14.56
N VAL A 71 -9.11 -20.23 -14.22
CA VAL A 71 -8.01 -19.57 -13.52
C VAL A 71 -6.77 -19.58 -14.41
N ARG A 72 -6.22 -18.41 -14.68
CA ARG A 72 -5.05 -18.21 -15.53
C ARG A 72 -3.89 -17.68 -14.68
N PHE A 73 -2.81 -18.44 -14.63
CA PHE A 73 -1.58 -18.11 -13.90
C PHE A 73 -0.70 -17.23 -14.80
N LEU A 74 -0.31 -16.05 -14.31
CA LEU A 74 0.38 -15.04 -15.13
C LEU A 74 1.91 -15.16 -15.12
N GLY A 75 2.48 -15.94 -14.21
CA GLY A 75 3.94 -16.11 -14.05
C GLY A 75 4.65 -14.87 -13.52
N GLU A 76 3.92 -13.90 -12.96
CA GLU A 76 4.46 -12.67 -12.41
C GLU A 76 3.87 -12.36 -11.03
N THR A 77 4.65 -11.68 -10.19
CA THR A 77 4.21 -11.17 -8.89
C THR A 77 3.49 -9.83 -9.06
N ALA A 78 2.88 -9.34 -7.98
CA ALA A 78 2.22 -8.04 -7.97
C ALA A 78 3.20 -6.92 -8.35
N ARG A 79 2.93 -6.24 -9.47
CA ARG A 79 3.77 -5.19 -10.02
C ARG A 79 2.97 -3.92 -10.29
N VAL A 80 3.60 -2.78 -10.06
CA VAL A 80 3.05 -1.45 -10.37
C VAL A 80 3.89 -0.75 -11.41
N ALA A 81 3.20 -0.09 -12.34
CA ALA A 81 3.82 0.85 -13.27
C ALA A 81 4.35 2.05 -12.47
N VAL A 82 5.63 2.40 -12.63
CA VAL A 82 6.23 3.57 -11.98
C VAL A 82 6.63 4.61 -13.01
N SER A 83 6.25 5.86 -12.78
CA SER A 83 6.55 6.99 -13.67
C SER A 83 6.50 8.30 -12.90
N ASP A 84 7.26 9.29 -13.37
CA ASP A 84 7.19 10.67 -12.85
C ASP A 84 5.80 11.28 -13.09
N GLU A 85 5.11 10.82 -14.14
CA GLU A 85 3.75 11.21 -14.51
C GLU A 85 2.68 10.77 -13.50
N MET A 86 3.06 10.00 -12.48
CA MET A 86 2.17 9.66 -11.37
C MET A 86 2.02 10.82 -10.37
N LEU A 87 2.93 11.81 -10.37
CA LEU A 87 2.74 13.04 -9.62
C LEU A 87 1.60 13.85 -10.26
N GLY A 88 0.72 14.41 -9.43
CA GLY A 88 -0.50 15.06 -9.89
C GLY A 88 -1.70 14.12 -10.07
N ARG A 89 -1.55 12.82 -9.78
CA ARG A 89 -2.56 11.80 -10.07
C ARG A 89 -3.12 11.15 -8.81
N VAL A 90 -4.33 10.64 -8.94
CA VAL A 90 -5.03 9.89 -7.88
C VAL A 90 -5.29 8.46 -8.36
N PHE A 91 -4.96 7.48 -7.52
CA PHE A 91 -5.04 6.06 -7.78
C PHE A 91 -5.94 5.35 -6.74
N ASP A 92 -6.46 4.18 -7.10
CA ASP A 92 -7.12 3.27 -6.17
C ASP A 92 -6.11 2.38 -5.41
N GLY A 93 -6.60 1.46 -4.57
CA GLY A 93 -5.78 0.52 -3.79
C GLY A 93 -5.08 -0.57 -4.61
N LEU A 94 -5.31 -0.63 -5.93
CA LEU A 94 -4.64 -1.51 -6.89
C LEU A 94 -3.66 -0.75 -7.80
N GLY A 95 -3.61 0.58 -7.70
CA GLY A 95 -2.76 1.46 -8.51
C GLY A 95 -3.37 1.84 -9.85
N ASN A 96 -4.68 1.64 -10.05
CA ASN A 96 -5.37 2.15 -11.25
C ASN A 96 -5.78 3.61 -11.04
N PRO A 97 -5.77 4.46 -12.09
CA PRO A 97 -6.22 5.84 -11.97
C PRO A 97 -7.68 5.94 -11.53
N ARG A 98 -7.92 6.79 -10.53
CA ARG A 98 -9.25 7.11 -9.95
C ARG A 98 -9.72 8.53 -10.29
N ASP A 99 -8.83 9.35 -10.82
CA ASP A 99 -9.09 10.75 -11.23
C ASP A 99 -9.78 10.91 -12.59
N GLY A 100 -10.16 9.80 -13.26
CA GLY A 100 -10.75 9.84 -14.60
C GLY A 100 -9.76 10.20 -15.72
N GLY A 101 -8.47 10.38 -15.39
CA GLY A 101 -7.41 10.57 -16.38
C GLY A 101 -7.01 9.26 -17.08
N PRO A 102 -6.17 9.34 -18.12
CA PRO A 102 -5.71 8.17 -18.85
C PRO A 102 -4.83 7.26 -17.98
N ALA A 103 -4.72 6.00 -18.40
CA ALA A 103 -3.77 5.05 -17.83
C ALA A 103 -2.33 5.57 -17.96
N ILE A 104 -1.53 5.37 -16.91
CA ILE A 104 -0.12 5.78 -16.89
C ILE A 104 0.68 4.93 -17.88
N VAL A 105 1.40 5.59 -18.77
CA VAL A 105 2.34 4.93 -19.69
C VAL A 105 3.71 4.90 -19.02
N ALA A 106 3.98 3.84 -18.25
CA ALA A 106 5.28 3.65 -17.61
C ALA A 106 6.25 2.88 -18.51
N LYS A 107 7.53 3.26 -18.44
CA LYS A 107 8.63 2.53 -19.09
C LYS A 107 9.01 1.26 -18.34
N GLU A 108 8.72 1.22 -17.04
CA GLU A 108 9.12 0.14 -16.13
C GLU A 108 7.97 -0.23 -15.19
N LYS A 109 7.93 -1.51 -14.80
CA LYS A 109 7.09 -2.01 -13.72
C LYS A 109 7.95 -2.59 -12.60
N ARG A 110 7.59 -2.31 -11.35
CA ARG A 110 8.30 -2.80 -10.16
C ARG A 110 7.44 -3.68 -9.29
N GLU A 111 8.09 -4.65 -8.65
CA GLU A 111 7.45 -5.50 -7.67
C GLU A 111 7.12 -4.70 -6.40
N ILE A 112 5.87 -4.78 -5.96
CA ILE A 112 5.38 -3.92 -4.88
C ILE A 112 5.92 -4.32 -3.51
N VAL A 113 6.36 -5.57 -3.37
CA VAL A 113 6.96 -6.12 -2.15
C VAL A 113 8.23 -5.34 -1.79
N GLY A 114 8.91 -4.79 -2.80
CA GLY A 114 10.16 -4.06 -2.62
C GLY A 114 11.30 -4.98 -2.15
N ALA A 115 12.40 -4.37 -1.73
CA ALA A 115 13.55 -5.07 -1.18
C ALA A 115 14.03 -4.39 0.10
N ALA A 116 14.55 -5.17 1.05
CA ALA A 116 15.16 -4.61 2.24
C ALA A 116 16.45 -3.86 1.88
N ILE A 117 16.59 -2.62 2.37
CA ILE A 117 17.81 -1.84 2.19
C ILE A 117 18.94 -2.50 2.99
N ASN A 118 20.06 -2.80 2.32
CA ASN A 118 21.25 -3.34 2.96
C ASN A 118 21.71 -2.39 4.10
N PRO A 119 21.83 -2.86 5.35
CA PRO A 119 22.24 -2.03 6.48
C PRO A 119 23.54 -1.25 6.26
N TYR A 120 24.53 -1.85 5.57
CA TYR A 120 25.79 -1.16 5.28
C TYR A 120 25.62 0.01 4.31
N SER A 121 24.67 -0.10 3.38
CA SER A 121 24.35 0.91 2.38
C SER A 121 23.46 2.04 2.93
N ARG A 122 22.88 1.89 4.12
CA ARG A 122 22.09 2.94 4.75
C ARG A 122 22.97 4.12 5.14
N ASP A 123 22.44 5.31 4.91
CA ASP A 123 23.01 6.56 5.40
C ASP A 123 22.18 7.06 6.60
N GLU A 124 22.80 7.82 7.49
CA GLU A 124 22.13 8.30 8.69
C GLU A 124 21.05 9.33 8.33
N PRO A 125 19.84 9.21 8.89
CA PRO A 125 18.83 10.25 8.76
C PRO A 125 19.41 11.58 9.25
N SER A 126 19.40 12.56 8.36
CA SER A 126 19.94 13.88 8.61
C SER A 126 19.16 14.90 7.81
N GLU A 127 19.29 16.17 8.19
CA GLU A 127 18.61 17.32 7.60
C GLU A 127 17.11 17.41 7.93
N PHE A 128 16.67 18.64 8.18
CA PHE A 128 15.33 18.98 8.64
C PHE A 128 14.31 18.96 7.50
N ILE A 129 13.12 18.44 7.78
CA ILE A 129 11.90 18.66 6.99
C ILE A 129 11.01 19.61 7.77
N GLN A 130 10.75 20.79 7.21
CA GLN A 130 9.85 21.75 7.81
C GLN A 130 8.40 21.31 7.59
N THR A 131 7.71 20.93 8.66
CA THR A 131 6.30 20.52 8.61
C THR A 131 5.34 21.70 8.67
N GLY A 132 5.78 22.84 9.21
CA GLY A 132 4.94 24.02 9.42
C GLY A 132 4.15 23.99 10.73
N ILE A 133 4.38 22.97 11.57
CA ILE A 133 3.72 22.80 12.87
C ILE A 133 4.77 22.94 13.96
N SER A 134 4.69 24.01 14.76
CA SER A 134 5.71 24.34 15.77
C SER A 134 5.95 23.21 16.79
N ALA A 135 4.91 22.46 17.15
CA ALA A 135 5.03 21.33 18.08
C ALA A 135 5.84 20.16 17.48
N ILE A 136 5.82 19.99 16.16
CA ILE A 136 6.65 19.00 15.47
C ILE A 136 8.02 19.61 15.20
N ASP A 137 8.07 20.74 14.50
CA ASP A 137 9.33 21.36 14.07
C ASP A 137 10.25 21.73 15.25
N GLY A 138 9.69 22.23 16.35
CA GLY A 138 10.45 22.71 17.51
C GLY A 138 10.73 21.67 18.61
N MET A 139 9.87 20.67 18.78
CA MET A 139 9.99 19.71 19.89
C MET A 139 10.31 18.28 19.43
N ASN A 140 9.78 17.85 18.28
CA ASN A 140 9.91 16.49 17.76
C ASN A 140 10.22 16.52 16.27
N THR A 141 11.34 17.17 15.94
CA THR A 141 11.71 17.54 14.57
C THR A 141 11.75 16.33 13.64
N LEU A 142 11.08 16.45 12.49
CA LEU A 142 11.10 15.43 11.44
C LEU A 142 12.38 15.54 10.60
N VAL A 143 13.08 14.42 10.44
CA VAL A 143 14.36 14.33 9.72
C VAL A 143 14.20 13.53 8.42
N ARG A 144 14.98 13.86 7.38
CA ARG A 144 14.94 13.11 6.11
C ARG A 144 15.40 11.68 6.30
N GLY A 145 14.60 10.71 5.85
CA GLY A 145 14.87 9.28 6.05
C GLY A 145 14.26 8.70 7.34
N GLN A 146 13.62 9.52 8.17
CA GLN A 146 13.01 9.08 9.42
C GLN A 146 11.61 8.45 9.18
N LYS A 147 11.19 7.62 10.12
CA LYS A 147 9.80 7.19 10.30
C LYS A 147 9.29 7.75 11.63
N LEU A 148 8.31 8.65 11.59
CA LEU A 148 7.77 9.33 12.76
C LEU A 148 6.25 9.23 12.73
N PRO A 149 5.64 8.28 13.48
CA PRO A 149 4.21 8.07 13.42
C PRO A 149 3.42 9.10 14.22
N LEU A 150 2.17 9.32 13.82
CA LEU A 150 1.19 10.11 14.55
C LEU A 150 0.14 9.18 15.17
N PHE A 151 0.11 9.17 16.50
CA PHE A 151 -0.87 8.39 17.25
C PHE A 151 -2.07 9.29 17.55
N SER A 152 -3.23 8.86 17.07
CA SER A 152 -4.50 9.58 17.18
C SER A 152 -5.56 8.69 17.86
N GLY A 153 -6.78 9.21 17.96
CA GLY A 153 -7.96 8.57 18.51
C GLY A 153 -9.17 8.84 17.63
N ALA A 154 -10.21 8.01 17.76
CA ALA A 154 -11.42 8.16 16.96
C ALA A 154 -12.08 9.52 17.24
N GLY A 155 -12.38 10.28 16.18
CA GLY A 155 -12.94 11.63 16.30
C GLY A 155 -11.91 12.75 16.52
N LEU A 156 -10.62 12.43 16.72
CA LEU A 156 -9.56 13.45 16.77
C LEU A 156 -9.19 13.93 15.34
N PRO A 157 -8.71 15.18 15.18
CA PRO A 157 -8.53 15.82 13.87
C PRO A 157 -7.24 15.40 13.13
N HIS A 158 -6.87 14.12 13.16
CA HIS A 158 -5.66 13.61 12.50
C HIS A 158 -5.67 13.77 10.98
N ASN A 159 -6.85 13.70 10.35
CA ASN A 159 -6.99 13.97 8.91
C ASN A 159 -6.64 15.43 8.56
N LEU A 160 -7.05 16.40 9.39
CA LEU A 160 -6.68 17.81 9.21
C LEU A 160 -5.16 17.98 9.34
N LEU A 161 -4.56 17.32 10.33
CA LEU A 161 -3.12 17.37 10.57
C LEU A 161 -2.33 16.74 9.40
N ALA A 162 -2.79 15.61 8.88
CA ALA A 162 -2.20 14.92 7.73
C ALA A 162 -2.21 15.80 6.47
N ALA A 163 -3.37 16.39 6.16
CA ALA A 163 -3.52 17.31 5.03
C ALA A 163 -2.65 18.58 5.21
N GLN A 164 -2.60 19.12 6.42
CA GLN A 164 -1.75 20.27 6.73
C GLN A 164 -0.27 19.96 6.52
N ILE A 165 0.22 18.83 7.03
CA ILE A 165 1.61 18.39 6.82
C ILE A 165 1.88 18.20 5.33
N ALA A 166 1.01 17.49 4.60
CA ALA A 166 1.20 17.27 3.16
C ALA A 166 1.31 18.57 2.37
N ARG A 167 0.51 19.58 2.73
CA ARG A 167 0.55 20.91 2.11
C ARG A 167 1.79 21.71 2.48
N GLN A 168 2.15 21.74 3.75
CA GLN A 168 3.18 22.64 4.29
C GLN A 168 4.59 22.05 4.22
N ALA A 169 4.71 20.72 4.16
CA ALA A 169 5.98 20.03 4.16
C ALA A 169 6.87 20.50 3.00
N LYS A 170 8.10 20.87 3.36
CA LYS A 170 9.13 21.28 2.42
C LYS A 170 10.53 21.08 2.98
N VAL A 171 11.46 20.98 2.06
CA VAL A 171 12.88 21.14 2.32
C VAL A 171 13.24 22.62 2.29
N LEU A 172 14.24 23.04 3.08
CA LEU A 172 14.65 24.45 3.14
C LEU A 172 15.37 24.92 1.86
N SER A 173 16.03 24.01 1.15
CA SER A 173 16.73 24.31 -0.09
C SER A 173 15.75 24.33 -1.26
N SER A 174 15.73 25.41 -2.04
CA SER A 174 14.88 25.54 -3.24
C SER A 174 15.38 24.73 -4.44
N SER A 175 16.62 24.23 -4.39
CA SER A 175 17.22 23.45 -5.48
C SER A 175 16.87 21.96 -5.45
N GLU A 176 16.29 21.49 -4.34
CA GLU A 176 16.00 20.08 -4.11
C GLU A 176 14.53 19.78 -4.42
N GLN A 177 14.29 18.67 -5.12
CA GLN A 177 12.92 18.26 -5.45
C GLN A 177 12.28 17.56 -4.25
N PHE A 178 11.04 17.93 -3.96
CA PHE A 178 10.25 17.38 -2.87
C PHE A 178 8.90 16.90 -3.36
N ALA A 179 8.56 15.65 -3.07
CA ALA A 179 7.31 15.02 -3.45
C ALA A 179 6.59 14.43 -2.23
N VAL A 180 5.28 14.34 -2.32
CA VAL A 180 4.44 13.71 -1.29
C VAL A 180 3.76 12.49 -1.88
N VAL A 181 3.90 11.33 -1.25
CA VAL A 181 3.10 10.15 -1.59
C VAL A 181 2.12 9.91 -0.46
N PHE A 182 0.84 10.08 -0.75
CA PHE A 182 -0.22 9.96 0.25
C PHE A 182 -0.99 8.66 0.02
N ALA A 183 -1.05 7.81 1.04
CA ALA A 183 -1.74 6.52 0.96
C ALA A 183 -2.85 6.47 2.02
N ALA A 184 -4.10 6.41 1.55
CA ALA A 184 -5.26 6.25 2.38
C ALA A 184 -5.78 4.80 2.35
N MET A 185 -5.99 4.17 3.51
CA MET A 185 -6.43 2.79 3.65
C MET A 185 -7.73 2.73 4.45
N GLY A 186 -8.79 2.22 3.83
CA GLY A 186 -10.08 2.01 4.47
C GLY A 186 -10.77 3.30 4.95
N ILE A 187 -10.49 4.45 4.34
CA ILE A 187 -11.10 5.72 4.73
C ILE A 187 -12.52 5.85 4.16
N THR A 188 -13.36 6.66 4.78
CA THR A 188 -14.70 6.94 4.25
C THR A 188 -14.63 7.78 2.97
N SER A 189 -15.68 7.74 2.15
CA SER A 189 -15.79 8.58 0.96
C SER A 189 -15.75 10.08 1.29
N GLU A 190 -16.25 10.47 2.46
CA GLU A 190 -16.20 11.85 2.94
C GLU A 190 -14.76 12.30 3.22
N GLU A 191 -13.98 11.47 3.92
CA GLU A 191 -12.56 11.74 4.19
C GLU A 191 -11.74 11.75 2.90
N ALA A 192 -12.04 10.86 1.95
CA ALA A 192 -11.37 10.84 0.65
C ALA A 192 -11.62 12.15 -0.11
N ASN A 193 -12.88 12.60 -0.15
CA ASN A 193 -13.27 13.88 -0.76
C ASN A 193 -12.67 15.08 -0.02
N PHE A 194 -12.48 14.98 1.29
CA PHE A 194 -11.77 16.00 2.07
C PHE A 194 -10.31 16.10 1.62
N PHE A 195 -9.57 14.99 1.54
CA PHE A 195 -8.18 15.01 1.09
C PHE A 195 -8.06 15.50 -0.36
N MET A 196 -8.87 15.00 -1.29
CA MET A 196 -8.81 15.46 -2.69
C MET A 196 -8.97 16.98 -2.79
N ARG A 197 -9.98 17.56 -2.10
CA ARG A 197 -10.19 19.02 -2.07
C ARG A 197 -9.00 19.76 -1.49
N GLU A 198 -8.47 19.34 -0.34
CA GLU A 198 -7.31 19.99 0.29
C GLU A 198 -6.08 20.01 -0.61
N PHE A 199 -5.82 18.92 -1.36
CA PHE A 199 -4.68 18.84 -2.27
C PHE A 199 -4.91 19.65 -3.57
N GLU A 200 -6.14 19.72 -4.08
CA GLU A 200 -6.50 20.49 -5.27
C GLU A 200 -6.49 22.00 -5.01
N GLU A 201 -7.19 22.46 -3.97
CA GLU A 201 -7.37 23.89 -3.65
C GLU A 201 -6.03 24.59 -3.37
N THR A 202 -5.05 23.83 -2.85
CA THR A 202 -3.76 24.37 -2.43
C THR A 202 -2.67 24.21 -3.50
N GLY A 203 -2.99 23.55 -4.62
CA GLY A 203 -2.04 23.19 -5.67
C GLY A 203 -1.00 22.14 -5.26
N ALA A 204 -1.10 21.60 -4.04
CA ALA A 204 -0.18 20.57 -3.53
C ALA A 204 -0.23 19.28 -4.34
N LEU A 205 -1.35 19.01 -5.03
CA LEU A 205 -1.53 17.84 -5.89
C LEU A 205 -0.44 17.73 -6.95
N GLN A 206 0.05 18.83 -7.54
CA GLN A 206 1.06 18.78 -8.62
C GLN A 206 2.37 18.09 -8.21
N ARG A 207 2.69 18.10 -6.91
CA ARG A 207 3.88 17.43 -6.34
C ARG A 207 3.51 16.22 -5.50
N ALA A 208 2.28 15.73 -5.60
CA ALA A 208 1.78 14.62 -4.81
C ALA A 208 1.18 13.50 -5.68
N ALA A 209 1.31 12.27 -5.21
CA ALA A 209 0.58 11.12 -5.74
C ALA A 209 -0.29 10.54 -4.64
N LEU A 210 -1.59 10.40 -4.89
CA LEU A 210 -2.55 9.92 -3.90
C LEU A 210 -2.98 8.49 -4.25
N PHE A 211 -2.90 7.56 -3.30
CA PHE A 211 -3.46 6.22 -3.38
C PHE A 211 -4.63 6.15 -2.38
N LEU A 212 -5.86 6.13 -2.87
CA LEU A 212 -7.06 6.19 -2.04
C LEU A 212 -7.82 4.87 -2.12
N ASN A 213 -7.73 4.10 -1.05
CA ASN A 213 -8.58 2.93 -0.80
C ASN A 213 -9.68 3.30 0.21
N LEU A 214 -10.93 3.08 -0.18
CA LEU A 214 -12.11 3.38 0.64
C LEU A 214 -12.50 2.23 1.56
N SER A 215 -13.29 2.51 2.59
CA SER A 215 -13.89 1.50 3.47
C SER A 215 -14.84 0.55 2.75
N SER A 216 -15.40 0.95 1.59
CA SER A 216 -16.19 0.10 0.70
C SER A 216 -15.35 -0.83 -0.18
N ASP A 217 -14.07 -0.50 -0.35
CA ASP A 217 -13.18 -1.24 -1.24
C ASP A 217 -12.68 -2.52 -0.51
N PRO A 218 -12.33 -3.59 -1.24
CA PRO A 218 -11.94 -4.87 -0.65
C PRO A 218 -10.77 -4.76 0.34
N SER A 219 -10.82 -5.53 1.42
CA SER A 219 -9.78 -5.53 2.46
C SER A 219 -8.39 -5.93 1.94
N MET A 220 -8.32 -6.73 0.86
CA MET A 220 -7.04 -7.08 0.26
C MET A 220 -6.36 -5.88 -0.41
N GLU A 221 -7.12 -4.97 -1.01
CA GLU A 221 -6.56 -3.74 -1.57
C GLU A 221 -5.87 -2.90 -0.49
N ARG A 222 -6.42 -2.84 0.73
CA ARG A 222 -5.80 -2.14 1.87
C ARG A 222 -4.39 -2.65 2.17
N ILE A 223 -4.14 -3.95 1.98
CA ILE A 223 -2.82 -4.55 2.18
C ILE A 223 -1.85 -4.15 1.07
N LEU A 224 -2.33 -3.94 -0.15
CA LEU A 224 -1.52 -3.56 -1.30
C LEU A 224 -1.24 -2.05 -1.35
N THR A 225 -2.19 -1.20 -0.94
CA THR A 225 -2.08 0.27 -0.98
C THR A 225 -0.76 0.83 -0.43
N PRO A 226 -0.30 0.51 0.80
CA PRO A 226 0.96 1.06 1.31
C PRO A 226 2.17 0.53 0.54
N ARG A 227 2.11 -0.70 0.02
CA ARG A 227 3.18 -1.29 -0.79
C ARG A 227 3.30 -0.61 -2.16
N LEU A 228 2.17 -0.27 -2.79
CA LEU A 228 2.11 0.50 -4.02
C LEU A 228 2.70 1.90 -3.82
N ALA A 229 2.24 2.59 -2.78
CA ALA A 229 2.71 3.93 -2.41
C ALA A 229 4.23 3.95 -2.16
N LEU A 230 4.74 3.00 -1.37
CA LEU A 230 6.18 2.91 -1.08
C LEU A 230 7.02 2.54 -2.30
N THR A 231 6.47 1.78 -3.24
CA THR A 231 7.18 1.44 -4.48
C THR A 231 7.33 2.66 -5.40
N LEU A 232 6.30 3.51 -5.47
CA LEU A 232 6.43 4.81 -6.14
C LEU A 232 7.42 5.71 -5.38
N ALA A 233 7.37 5.74 -4.04
CA ALA A 233 8.28 6.54 -3.23
C ALA A 233 9.76 6.14 -3.43
N GLU A 234 10.06 4.84 -3.52
CA GLU A 234 11.40 4.34 -3.81
C GLU A 234 11.90 4.72 -5.19
N PHE A 235 11.03 4.65 -6.20
CA PHE A 235 11.36 5.10 -7.55
C PHE A 235 11.70 6.60 -7.58
N LEU A 236 10.82 7.44 -7.01
CA LEU A 236 11.03 8.88 -6.96
C LEU A 236 12.27 9.26 -6.13
N ALA A 237 12.48 8.59 -4.99
CA ALA A 237 13.61 8.92 -4.13
C ALA A 237 14.96 8.46 -4.70
N TYR A 238 15.08 7.18 -5.05
CA TYR A 238 16.39 6.59 -5.31
C TYR A 238 16.82 6.64 -6.78
N GLU A 239 15.89 6.97 -7.69
CA GLU A 239 16.21 7.09 -9.12
C GLU A 239 15.99 8.48 -9.68
N ARG A 240 15.04 9.22 -9.12
CA ARG A 240 14.82 10.62 -9.48
C ARG A 240 15.45 11.60 -8.51
N GLU A 241 16.18 11.10 -7.52
CA GLU A 241 16.90 11.91 -6.52
C GLU A 241 15.98 12.87 -5.74
N MET A 242 14.69 12.54 -5.59
CA MET A 242 13.73 13.38 -4.87
C MET A 242 13.71 13.09 -3.37
N HIS A 243 13.36 14.08 -2.55
CA HIS A 243 12.98 13.86 -1.17
C HIS A 243 11.48 13.56 -1.11
N VAL A 244 11.13 12.36 -0.69
CA VAL A 244 9.75 11.88 -0.68
C VAL A 244 9.26 11.79 0.76
N LEU A 245 8.17 12.49 1.05
CA LEU A 245 7.40 12.32 2.27
C LEU A 245 6.21 11.39 1.99
N VAL A 246 6.19 10.25 2.66
CA VAL A 246 5.11 9.26 2.56
C VAL A 246 4.21 9.40 3.78
N ILE A 247 2.92 9.63 3.56
CA ILE A 247 1.91 9.69 4.62
C ILE A 247 0.99 8.49 4.45
N LEU A 248 0.87 7.65 5.47
CA LEU A 248 0.04 6.44 5.46
C LEU A 248 -1.09 6.62 6.48
N THR A 249 -2.35 6.60 6.08
CA THR A 249 -3.50 6.76 7.00
C THR A 249 -4.69 5.89 6.58
N ASP A 250 -5.34 5.07 7.38
CA ASP A 250 -5.07 4.77 8.78
C ASP A 250 -4.44 3.37 8.89
N MET A 251 -3.32 3.26 9.60
CA MET A 251 -2.65 1.98 9.84
C MET A 251 -3.48 1.03 10.72
N THR A 252 -4.42 1.54 11.50
CA THR A 252 -5.39 0.70 12.22
C THR A 252 -6.29 -0.05 11.26
N ASN A 253 -6.79 0.61 10.21
CA ASN A 253 -7.59 -0.04 9.15
C ASN A 253 -6.76 -1.08 8.38
N TYR A 254 -5.47 -0.82 8.18
CA TYR A 254 -4.55 -1.81 7.63
C TYR A 254 -4.45 -3.06 8.53
N CYS A 255 -4.27 -2.88 9.84
CA CYS A 255 -4.18 -3.99 10.79
C CYS A 255 -5.50 -4.77 10.91
N GLU A 256 -6.64 -4.09 10.83
CA GLU A 256 -7.96 -4.73 10.76
C GLU A 256 -8.12 -5.58 9.50
N ALA A 257 -7.69 -5.08 8.34
CA ALA A 257 -7.69 -5.86 7.11
C ALA A 257 -6.76 -7.08 7.22
N LEU A 258 -5.60 -6.92 7.85
CA LEU A 258 -4.66 -8.02 8.09
C LEU A 258 -5.28 -9.10 8.99
N ARG A 259 -6.01 -8.68 10.02
CA ARG A 259 -6.77 -9.56 10.91
C ARG A 259 -7.90 -10.30 10.19
N GLU A 260 -8.66 -9.60 9.35
CA GLU A 260 -9.73 -10.20 8.53
C GLU A 260 -9.18 -11.29 7.61
N ILE A 261 -8.05 -11.02 6.94
CA ILE A 261 -7.40 -11.97 6.03
C ILE A 261 -6.87 -13.18 6.80
N SER A 262 -6.25 -12.97 7.97
CA SER A 262 -5.77 -14.05 8.83
C SER A 262 -6.92 -14.94 9.32
N ALA A 263 -8.05 -14.35 9.72
CA ALA A 263 -9.25 -15.09 10.10
C ALA A 263 -9.86 -15.87 8.93
N ALA A 264 -9.91 -15.29 7.73
CA ALA A 264 -10.39 -15.97 6.53
C ALA A 264 -9.50 -17.14 6.08
N ARG A 265 -8.26 -17.20 6.58
CA ARG A 265 -7.29 -18.29 6.36
C ARG A 265 -7.30 -19.34 7.46
N ASP A 266 -8.18 -19.23 8.46
CA ASP A 266 -8.20 -20.06 9.66
C ASP A 266 -6.83 -20.12 10.38
N GLU A 267 -6.07 -19.01 10.33
CA GLU A 267 -4.82 -18.90 11.06
C GLU A 267 -5.09 -18.73 12.56
N VAL A 268 -4.17 -19.24 13.39
CA VAL A 268 -4.30 -19.11 14.85
C VAL A 268 -4.09 -17.64 15.24
N PRO A 269 -5.09 -16.99 15.87
CA PRO A 269 -4.97 -15.60 16.27
C PRO A 269 -3.94 -15.42 17.39
N GLY A 270 -3.19 -14.33 17.31
CA GLY A 270 -2.29 -13.87 18.36
C GLY A 270 -2.99 -12.98 19.40
N ARG A 271 -2.25 -12.02 19.96
CA ARG A 271 -2.75 -11.14 21.02
C ARG A 271 -3.90 -10.26 20.52
N ARG A 272 -4.99 -10.19 21.29
CA ARG A 272 -6.23 -9.46 20.96
C ARG A 272 -6.82 -9.80 19.57
N GLY A 273 -6.55 -10.98 19.05
CA GLY A 273 -7.11 -11.44 17.77
C GLY A 273 -6.33 -11.05 16.52
N TYR A 274 -5.22 -10.30 16.64
CA TYR A 274 -4.38 -9.96 15.49
C TYR A 274 -3.44 -11.11 15.09
N PRO A 275 -3.00 -11.20 13.84
CA PRO A 275 -2.06 -12.24 13.40
C PRO A 275 -0.74 -12.16 14.16
N GLY A 276 -0.15 -13.32 14.47
CA GLY A 276 1.12 -13.40 15.21
C GLY A 276 2.30 -12.73 14.49
N TYR A 277 2.22 -12.58 13.17
CA TYR A 277 3.26 -11.95 12.33
C TYR A 277 3.04 -10.46 12.09
N MET A 278 2.03 -9.83 12.72
CA MET A 278 1.70 -8.41 12.47
C MET A 278 2.90 -7.48 12.65
N TYR A 279 3.77 -7.74 13.64
CA TYR A 279 5.01 -6.99 13.83
C TYR A 279 5.92 -7.03 12.59
N THR A 280 6.17 -8.23 12.08
CA THR A 280 7.04 -8.44 10.91
C THR A 280 6.42 -7.84 9.66
N ASP A 281 5.11 -7.97 9.49
CA ASP A 281 4.40 -7.39 8.34
C ASP A 281 4.48 -5.86 8.34
N LEU A 282 4.22 -5.20 9.48
CA LEU A 282 4.40 -3.76 9.61
C LEU A 282 5.86 -3.32 9.39
N ALA A 283 6.84 -4.12 9.85
CA ALA A 283 8.25 -3.85 9.60
C ALA A 283 8.58 -3.83 8.10
N THR A 284 7.94 -4.67 7.28
CA THR A 284 8.15 -4.68 5.82
C THR A 284 7.71 -3.37 5.14
N ILE A 285 6.82 -2.60 5.78
CA ILE A 285 6.35 -1.28 5.33
C ILE A 285 7.29 -0.20 5.89
N TYR A 286 7.47 -0.18 7.21
CA TYR A 286 8.17 0.90 7.90
C TYR A 286 9.69 0.90 7.64
N GLU A 287 10.31 -0.25 7.43
CA GLU A 287 11.75 -0.32 7.13
C GLU A 287 12.12 0.12 5.71
N ARG A 288 11.14 0.42 4.85
CA ARG A 288 11.40 1.01 3.52
C ARG A 288 11.75 2.51 3.60
N ALA A 289 11.59 3.15 4.76
CA ALA A 289 12.08 4.50 5.00
C ALA A 289 13.61 4.53 5.15
N GLY A 290 14.24 5.61 4.70
CA GLY A 290 15.67 5.84 4.90
C GLY A 290 16.37 6.60 3.78
N ARG A 291 17.67 6.79 4.00
CA ARG A 291 18.64 7.32 3.04
C ARG A 291 19.61 6.22 2.62
N ILE A 292 20.13 6.31 1.41
CA ILE A 292 21.12 5.38 0.86
C ILE A 292 22.40 6.14 0.53
N LYS A 293 23.56 5.60 0.94
CA LYS A 293 24.86 6.20 0.66
C LYS A 293 25.06 6.42 -0.84
N GLY A 294 25.44 7.63 -1.22
CA GLY A 294 25.66 8.01 -2.62
C GLY A 294 24.37 8.32 -3.41
N LYS A 295 23.20 8.31 -2.76
CA LYS A 295 21.93 8.79 -3.34
C LYS A 295 21.52 10.07 -2.62
N LYS A 296 21.05 11.07 -3.39
CA LYS A 296 20.58 12.34 -2.80
C LYS A 296 19.17 12.24 -2.22
N GLY A 297 18.28 11.52 -2.90
CA GLY A 297 16.89 11.38 -2.47
C GLY A 297 16.73 10.55 -1.21
N SER A 298 15.58 10.69 -0.57
CA SER A 298 15.28 10.09 0.73
C SER A 298 13.80 9.75 0.86
N ILE A 299 13.48 8.72 1.63
CA ILE A 299 12.10 8.36 1.96
C ILE A 299 11.87 8.62 3.44
N THR A 300 10.99 9.56 3.75
CA THR A 300 10.51 9.81 5.12
C THR A 300 9.09 9.32 5.24
N GLN A 301 8.74 8.65 6.34
CA GLN A 301 7.39 8.14 6.56
C GLN A 301 6.73 8.81 7.76
N ILE A 302 5.44 9.16 7.61
CA ILE A 302 4.52 9.52 8.68
C ILE A 302 3.33 8.55 8.63
N PRO A 303 3.43 7.39 9.29
CA PRO A 303 2.27 6.53 9.51
C PRO A 303 1.34 7.18 10.53
N ILE A 304 0.05 7.20 10.24
CA ILE A 304 -1.00 7.71 11.11
C ILE A 304 -1.85 6.53 11.54
N LEU A 305 -2.07 6.41 12.85
CA LEU A 305 -2.89 5.36 13.41
C LEU A 305 -3.90 5.89 14.42
N THR A 306 -5.09 5.32 14.42
CA THR A 306 -6.11 5.56 15.45
C THR A 306 -6.03 4.48 16.52
N MET A 307 -5.64 4.85 17.74
CA MET A 307 -5.53 3.93 18.87
C MET A 307 -6.93 3.47 19.33
N PRO A 308 -7.21 2.16 19.33
CA PRO A 308 -8.47 1.66 19.86
C PRO A 308 -8.58 1.96 21.36
N ALA A 309 -9.67 2.64 21.74
CA ALA A 309 -9.92 3.08 23.11
C ALA A 309 -8.80 3.93 23.74
N ASP A 310 -8.02 4.65 22.91
CA ASP A 310 -6.88 5.49 23.32
C ASP A 310 -5.80 4.72 24.12
N ASP A 311 -5.74 3.39 23.96
CA ASP A 311 -4.84 2.50 24.70
C ASP A 311 -3.49 2.32 23.97
N LYS A 312 -2.43 2.95 24.48
CA LYS A 312 -1.06 2.80 23.97
C LYS A 312 -0.48 1.38 24.14
N THR A 313 -1.10 0.52 24.94
CA THR A 313 -0.69 -0.88 25.12
C THR A 313 -1.38 -1.84 24.13
N HIS A 314 -2.24 -1.29 23.27
CA HIS A 314 -2.86 -1.99 22.16
C HIS A 314 -1.76 -2.57 21.22
N PRO A 315 -1.97 -3.74 20.59
CA PRO A 315 -0.96 -4.36 19.73
C PRO A 315 -0.56 -3.57 18.46
N ILE A 316 -1.40 -2.63 18.02
CA ILE A 316 -1.15 -1.75 16.86
C ILE A 316 -0.30 -0.58 17.36
#